data_AF-A0AB38ESS7-F1
#
_entry.id   AF-A0AB38ESS7-F1
#
_cell.length_a   1.000
_cell.length_b   1.000
_cell.length_c   1.000
_cell.angle_alpha   90.00
_cell.angle_beta   90.00
_cell.angle_gamma   90.00
#
_symmetry.space_group_name_H-M   'P 1'
#
loop_
_entity.id
_entity.type
_entity.pdbx_description
1 polymer ?
#
loop_
_entity_poly.entity_id
_entity_poly.type
_entity_poly.pdbx_seq_one_letter_code
_entity_poly.pdbx_strand_id
1 'polypeptide(L)'
;MNIYIGWLFKLIPLIMGLICIALGGFVLESSEQSEYFVAGHVLISLAAICLALFTTAFIIISQLTRGVNTFYNTLFPIIGYAGSIITMIWGWTLLAGNDVMADEFVAGHVIFGVGMIAACVSTVAASSGHFLLIPKNAAGSKSDGTPVQAYSSLIGNCLIAVPVLLTLLGFIWSITLLRSADITPHYVAGHVLLGLTAICACLIGLVATIVHQTRNTFSSKEHWLWCYWVIFLGSITVLQGIYVLVSSDASARLAPGIILICLGMICYSIFSKVWLLALVWRRTCSLANRIPMIPVFTCLFCLFLASFLAEMAQTDMGYFIPSRVLVGLGAVCFTLFSIVSILEAGSAKK
;
A
#
# COMPACT_ATOMS: atom_id res chain seq x y z
N MET A 1 -22.96 2.86 11.26
CA MET A 1 -21.71 3.44 11.80
C MET A 1 -22.03 4.80 12.42
N ASN A 2 -21.51 5.07 13.62
CA ASN A 2 -21.66 6.38 14.28
C ASN A 2 -20.87 7.45 13.49
N ILE A 3 -21.45 8.64 13.28
CA ILE A 3 -20.86 9.76 12.53
C ILE A 3 -19.50 10.17 13.13
N TYR A 4 -19.39 10.19 14.46
CA TYR A 4 -18.14 10.56 15.15
C TYR A 4 -17.02 9.55 14.88
N ILE A 5 -17.32 8.25 14.91
CA ILE A 5 -16.37 7.17 14.58
C ILE A 5 -15.97 7.25 13.10
N GLY A 6 -16.91 7.58 12.21
CA GLY A 6 -16.62 7.82 10.80
C GLY A 6 -15.62 8.96 10.59
N TRP A 7 -15.77 10.09 11.30
CA TRP A 7 -14.80 11.19 11.21
C TRP A 7 -13.42 10.80 11.74
N LEU A 8 -13.36 10.08 12.86
CA LEU A 8 -12.10 9.57 13.41
C LEU A 8 -11.33 8.72 12.38
N PHE A 9 -12.01 7.74 11.76
CA PHE A 9 -11.35 6.87 10.79
C PHE A 9 -10.93 7.58 9.49
N LYS A 10 -11.62 8.67 9.10
CA LYS A 10 -11.15 9.55 8.00
C LYS A 10 -9.91 10.34 8.39
N LEU A 11 -9.79 10.78 9.64
CA LEU A 11 -8.71 11.66 10.06
C LEU A 11 -7.39 10.91 10.28
N ILE A 12 -7.45 9.63 10.68
CA ILE A 12 -6.26 8.80 10.94
C ILE A 12 -5.24 8.84 9.78
N PRO A 13 -5.60 8.59 8.51
CA PRO A 13 -4.63 8.66 7.42
C PRO A 13 -4.00 10.04 7.24
N LEU A 14 -4.73 11.13 7.44
CA LEU A 14 -4.17 12.47 7.35
C LEU A 14 -3.16 12.75 8.47
N ILE A 15 -3.50 12.38 9.72
CA ILE A 15 -2.58 12.53 10.86
C ILE A 15 -1.31 11.71 10.64
N MET A 16 -1.45 10.45 10.21
CA MET A 16 -0.30 9.59 9.93
C MET A 16 0.56 10.13 8.78
N GLY A 17 -0.06 10.70 7.74
CA GLY A 17 0.66 11.39 6.67
C GLY A 17 1.43 12.62 7.18
N LEU A 18 0.83 13.43 8.05
CA LEU A 18 1.51 14.56 8.68
C LEU A 18 2.68 14.12 9.56
N ILE A 19 2.53 13.02 10.31
CA ILE A 19 3.63 12.44 11.10
C ILE A 19 4.78 12.01 10.19
N CYS A 20 4.49 11.35 9.05
CA CYS A 20 5.50 10.96 8.08
C CYS A 20 6.26 12.18 7.51
N ILE A 21 5.54 13.26 7.17
CA ILE A 21 6.14 14.51 6.68
C ILE A 21 7.01 15.16 7.76
N ALA A 22 6.47 15.32 8.98
CA ALA A 22 7.17 15.97 10.07
C ALA A 22 8.43 15.20 10.48
N LEU A 23 8.34 13.88 10.61
CA LEU A 23 9.49 13.04 10.93
C LEU A 23 10.52 13.07 9.79
N GLY A 24 10.07 12.99 8.54
CA GLY A 24 10.97 13.04 7.39
C GLY A 24 11.70 14.38 7.28
N GLY A 25 11.00 15.50 7.49
CA GLY A 25 11.61 16.83 7.57
C GLY A 25 12.62 16.94 8.71
N PHE A 26 12.26 16.46 9.90
CA PHE A 26 13.18 16.43 11.04
C PHE A 26 14.46 15.62 10.75
N VAL A 27 14.33 14.47 10.09
CA VAL A 27 15.49 13.66 9.68
C VAL A 27 16.36 14.43 8.68
N LEU A 28 15.77 15.09 7.67
CA LEU A 28 16.56 15.87 6.70
C LEU A 28 17.31 17.05 7.33
N GLU A 29 16.72 17.71 8.32
CA GLU A 29 17.35 18.83 9.03
C GLU A 29 18.44 18.38 10.03
N SER A 30 18.45 17.10 10.41
CA SER A 30 19.34 16.59 11.45
C SER A 30 20.78 16.40 10.99
N SER A 31 21.02 16.14 9.70
CA SER A 31 22.36 15.90 9.13
C SER A 31 22.35 15.94 7.61
N GLU A 32 23.48 16.33 7.00
CA GLU A 32 23.71 16.28 5.55
C GLU A 32 24.25 14.91 5.06
N GLN A 33 24.28 13.90 5.93
CA GLN A 33 24.71 12.55 5.57
C GLN A 33 23.72 11.84 4.62
N SER A 34 24.24 11.01 3.72
CA SER A 34 23.47 10.28 2.71
C SER A 34 22.34 9.41 3.30
N GLU A 35 22.54 8.80 4.46
CA GLU A 35 21.51 7.99 5.13
C GLU A 35 20.32 8.83 5.57
N TYR A 36 20.56 10.05 6.04
CA TYR A 36 19.53 11.00 6.44
C TYR A 36 18.77 11.51 5.21
N PHE A 37 19.48 11.80 4.12
CA PHE A 37 18.88 12.18 2.85
C PHE A 37 17.89 11.11 2.37
N VAL A 38 18.33 9.85 2.25
CA VAL A 38 17.46 8.74 1.78
C VAL A 38 16.30 8.53 2.73
N ALA A 39 16.56 8.39 4.04
CA ALA A 39 15.51 8.11 5.02
C ALA A 39 14.46 9.21 5.09
N GLY A 40 14.89 10.47 5.09
CA GLY A 40 14.01 11.64 5.19
C GLY A 40 13.10 11.80 3.96
N HIS A 41 13.65 11.70 2.75
CA HIS A 41 12.86 11.77 1.52
C HIS A 41 11.86 10.61 1.40
N VAL A 42 12.29 9.39 1.73
CA VAL A 42 11.40 8.22 1.72
C VAL A 42 10.26 8.41 2.73
N LEU A 43 10.56 8.88 3.95
CA LEU A 43 9.54 9.18 4.97
C LEU A 43 8.50 10.18 4.49
N ILE A 44 8.93 11.31 3.92
CA ILE A 44 8.02 12.32 3.38
C ILE A 44 7.15 11.71 2.26
N SER A 45 7.74 10.91 1.38
CA SER A 45 6.99 10.30 0.25
C SER A 45 5.86 9.36 0.71
N LEU A 46 5.99 8.70 1.86
CA LEU A 46 4.95 7.82 2.41
C LEU A 46 3.63 8.57 2.70
N ALA A 47 3.67 9.89 2.85
CA ALA A 47 2.48 10.71 2.98
C ALA A 47 1.54 10.62 1.76
N ALA A 48 2.07 10.30 0.57
CA ALA A 48 1.27 10.06 -0.63
C ALA A 48 0.40 8.81 -0.51
N ILE A 49 0.91 7.74 0.11
CA ILE A 49 0.12 6.54 0.41
C ILE A 49 -0.95 6.88 1.44
N CYS A 50 -0.60 7.63 2.50
CA CYS A 50 -1.56 8.08 3.51
C CYS A 50 -2.68 8.94 2.91
N LEU A 51 -2.36 9.83 1.96
CA LEU A 51 -3.35 10.61 1.21
C LEU A 51 -4.28 9.71 0.37
N ALA A 52 -3.73 8.70 -0.34
CA ALA A 52 -4.53 7.75 -1.09
C ALA A 52 -5.42 6.86 -0.18
N LEU A 53 -4.95 6.52 1.02
CA LEU A 53 -5.76 5.81 2.01
C LEU A 53 -6.84 6.73 2.62
N PHE A 54 -6.55 8.02 2.81
CA PHE A 54 -7.56 9.02 3.18
C PHE A 54 -8.70 9.07 2.16
N THR A 55 -8.38 9.15 0.87
CA THR A 55 -9.41 9.23 -0.18
C THR A 55 -10.26 7.96 -0.22
N THR A 56 -9.63 6.79 -0.03
CA THR A 56 -10.33 5.50 0.13
C THR A 56 -11.28 5.51 1.33
N ALA A 57 -10.80 5.90 2.51
CA ALA A 57 -11.61 6.00 3.73
C ALA A 57 -12.78 6.96 3.54
N PHE A 58 -12.50 8.12 2.92
CA PHE A 58 -13.51 9.14 2.70
C PHE A 58 -14.66 8.63 1.83
N ILE A 59 -14.35 7.97 0.71
CA ILE A 59 -15.34 7.44 -0.23
C ILE A 59 -16.22 6.38 0.45
N ILE A 60 -15.61 5.40 1.10
CA ILE A 60 -16.37 4.29 1.70
C ILE A 60 -17.23 4.81 2.86
N ILE A 61 -16.67 5.63 3.76
CA ILE A 61 -17.43 6.17 4.89
C ILE A 61 -18.56 7.10 4.43
N SER A 62 -18.32 7.92 3.41
CA SER A 62 -19.35 8.82 2.90
C SER A 62 -20.54 8.05 2.34
N GLN A 63 -20.29 6.94 1.62
CA GLN A 63 -21.35 6.04 1.19
C GLN A 63 -22.10 5.42 2.38
N LEU A 64 -21.40 4.98 3.43
CA LEU A 64 -22.00 4.36 4.60
C LEU A 64 -22.84 5.31 5.48
N THR A 65 -22.57 6.62 5.41
CA THR A 65 -23.19 7.63 6.30
C THR A 65 -24.18 8.55 5.59
N ARG A 66 -23.87 8.95 4.35
CA ARG A 66 -24.63 9.97 3.59
C ARG A 66 -25.16 9.45 2.25
N GLY A 67 -24.91 8.19 1.91
CA GLY A 67 -25.26 7.62 0.61
C GLY A 67 -24.26 7.97 -0.49
N VAL A 68 -24.55 7.51 -1.71
CA VAL A 68 -23.66 7.65 -2.87
C VAL A 68 -23.71 9.09 -3.39
N ASN A 69 -22.56 9.76 -3.44
CA ASN A 69 -22.44 11.11 -4.01
C ASN A 69 -21.41 11.11 -5.14
N THR A 70 -21.89 11.34 -6.37
CA THR A 70 -21.08 11.32 -7.59
C THR A 70 -19.92 12.31 -7.54
N PHE A 71 -20.11 13.49 -6.96
CA PHE A 71 -19.06 14.51 -6.86
C PHE A 71 -17.88 14.01 -6.01
N TYR A 72 -18.15 13.42 -4.83
CA TYR A 72 -17.10 12.89 -3.96
C TYR A 72 -16.43 11.65 -4.55
N ASN A 73 -17.20 10.79 -5.23
CA ASN A 73 -16.67 9.60 -5.89
C ASN A 73 -15.72 9.93 -7.06
N THR A 74 -15.76 11.16 -7.58
CA THR A 74 -14.84 11.64 -8.62
C THR A 74 -13.71 12.48 -8.03
N LEU A 75 -14.02 13.43 -7.13
CA LEU A 75 -13.04 14.37 -6.59
C LEU A 75 -11.93 13.68 -5.79
N PHE A 76 -12.29 12.79 -4.85
CA PHE A 76 -11.30 12.21 -3.93
C PHE A 76 -10.32 11.25 -4.63
N PRO A 77 -10.73 10.38 -5.57
CA PRO A 77 -9.76 9.62 -6.35
C PRO A 77 -8.82 10.49 -7.16
N ILE A 78 -9.31 11.60 -7.75
CA ILE A 78 -8.45 12.56 -8.48
C ILE A 78 -7.39 13.15 -7.55
N ILE A 79 -7.75 13.54 -6.33
CA ILE A 79 -6.78 14.04 -5.33
C ILE A 79 -5.72 12.97 -5.02
N GLY A 80 -6.12 11.72 -4.84
CA GLY A 80 -5.20 10.61 -4.60
C GLY A 80 -4.24 10.39 -5.78
N TYR A 81 -4.76 10.35 -7.01
CA TYR A 81 -3.94 10.23 -8.21
C TYR A 81 -3.01 11.42 -8.40
N ALA A 82 -3.46 12.65 -8.13
CA ALA A 82 -2.62 13.84 -8.19
C ALA A 82 -1.44 13.74 -7.21
N GLY A 83 -1.69 13.33 -5.96
CA GLY A 83 -0.62 13.07 -4.99
C GLY A 83 0.35 11.98 -5.44
N SER A 84 -0.16 10.91 -6.07
CA SER A 84 0.70 9.84 -6.61
C SER A 84 1.60 10.32 -7.76
N ILE A 85 1.05 11.12 -8.69
CA ILE A 85 1.79 11.67 -9.83
C ILE A 85 2.85 12.64 -9.35
N ILE A 86 2.53 13.54 -8.42
CA ILE A 86 3.50 14.48 -7.82
C ILE A 86 4.65 13.71 -7.19
N THR A 87 4.36 12.62 -6.48
CA THR A 87 5.38 11.77 -5.84
C THR A 87 6.24 11.04 -6.87
N MET A 88 5.64 10.51 -7.93
CA MET A 88 6.39 9.87 -9.03
C MET A 88 7.28 10.87 -9.76
N ILE A 89 6.79 12.08 -10.04
CA ILE A 89 7.57 13.17 -10.64
C ILE A 89 8.74 13.52 -9.73
N TRP A 90 8.50 13.66 -8.42
CA TRP A 90 9.56 13.95 -7.46
C TRP A 90 10.65 12.87 -7.46
N GLY A 91 10.27 11.59 -7.40
CA GLY A 91 11.22 10.48 -7.51
C GLY A 91 12.01 10.53 -8.82
N TRP A 92 11.34 10.83 -9.94
CA TRP A 92 11.97 10.99 -11.24
C TRP A 92 12.95 12.17 -11.30
N THR A 93 12.62 13.31 -10.66
CA THR A 93 13.49 14.49 -10.67
C THR A 93 14.83 14.24 -9.99
N LEU A 94 14.88 13.38 -8.96
CA LEU A 94 16.15 12.96 -8.34
C LEU A 94 17.00 12.08 -9.27
N LEU A 95 16.39 11.42 -10.25
CA LEU A 95 17.07 10.54 -11.20
C LEU A 95 17.47 11.25 -12.51
N ALA A 96 16.99 12.48 -12.74
CA ALA A 96 17.11 13.16 -14.02
C ALA A 96 18.43 13.94 -14.21
N GLY A 97 19.36 13.89 -13.24
CA GLY A 97 20.66 14.55 -13.31
C GLY A 97 21.68 13.79 -14.18
N ASN A 98 22.70 14.50 -14.66
CA ASN A 98 23.81 13.87 -15.41
C ASN A 98 24.80 13.15 -14.48
N ASP A 99 24.92 13.60 -13.22
CA ASP A 99 25.82 13.05 -12.20
C ASP A 99 25.02 12.74 -10.93
N VAL A 100 24.12 11.75 -11.01
CA VAL A 100 23.24 11.38 -9.89
C VAL A 100 24.05 10.74 -8.76
N MET A 101 23.94 11.29 -7.55
CA MET A 101 24.60 10.73 -6.36
C MET A 101 23.95 9.42 -5.92
N ALA A 102 24.68 8.58 -5.17
CA ALA A 102 24.21 7.25 -4.78
C ALA A 102 22.93 7.28 -3.91
N ASP A 103 22.82 8.26 -3.02
CA ASP A 103 21.65 8.52 -2.18
C ASP A 103 20.45 9.04 -2.98
N GLU A 104 20.65 10.00 -3.86
CA GLU A 104 19.63 10.49 -4.81
C GLU A 104 19.11 9.37 -5.70
N PHE A 105 20.01 8.50 -6.17
CA PHE A 105 19.68 7.34 -6.98
C PHE A 105 18.77 6.37 -6.22
N VAL A 106 19.13 6.00 -4.98
CA VAL A 106 18.32 5.09 -4.17
C VAL A 106 16.99 5.75 -3.79
N ALA A 107 17.02 6.99 -3.30
CA ALA A 107 15.83 7.73 -2.90
C ALA A 107 14.86 7.91 -4.07
N GLY A 108 15.34 8.31 -5.25
CA GLY A 108 14.52 8.53 -6.45
C GLY A 108 13.73 7.29 -6.86
N HIS A 109 14.37 6.12 -6.91
CA HIS A 109 13.70 4.86 -7.23
C HIS A 109 12.66 4.46 -6.17
N VAL A 110 12.99 4.62 -4.88
CA VAL A 110 12.08 4.27 -3.78
C VAL A 110 10.87 5.20 -3.77
N ILE A 111 11.06 6.52 -3.90
CA ILE A 111 9.99 7.52 -3.94
C ILE A 111 9.08 7.27 -5.15
N PHE A 112 9.65 6.97 -6.32
CA PHE A 112 8.85 6.60 -7.50
C PHE A 112 7.99 5.36 -7.22
N GLY A 113 8.58 4.33 -6.61
CA GLY A 113 7.86 3.13 -6.19
C GLY A 113 6.73 3.41 -5.18
N VAL A 114 6.96 4.29 -4.20
CA VAL A 114 5.93 4.76 -3.26
C VAL A 114 4.79 5.47 -4.00
N GLY A 115 5.12 6.29 -5.00
CA GLY A 115 4.14 6.92 -5.90
C GLY A 115 3.31 5.89 -6.67
N MET A 116 3.90 4.80 -7.18
CA MET A 116 3.16 3.71 -7.82
C MET A 116 2.16 3.04 -6.86
N ILE A 117 2.56 2.81 -5.60
CA ILE A 117 1.64 2.27 -4.58
C ILE A 117 0.49 3.24 -4.34
N ALA A 118 0.78 4.53 -4.17
CA ALA A 118 -0.24 5.57 -3.97
C ALA A 118 -1.24 5.63 -5.14
N ALA A 119 -0.77 5.44 -6.38
CA ALA A 119 -1.64 5.35 -7.55
C ALA A 119 -2.55 4.10 -7.48
N CYS A 120 -1.99 2.93 -7.14
CA CYS A 120 -2.77 1.70 -6.97
C CYS A 120 -3.81 1.82 -5.85
N VAL A 121 -3.47 2.44 -4.72
CA VAL A 121 -4.42 2.70 -3.63
C VAL A 121 -5.48 3.72 -4.05
N SER A 122 -5.14 4.72 -4.85
CA SER A 122 -6.11 5.65 -5.44
C SER A 122 -7.08 4.93 -6.38
N THR A 123 -6.63 3.87 -7.05
CA THR A 123 -7.50 2.96 -7.82
C THR A 123 -8.44 2.15 -6.92
N VAL A 124 -7.99 1.73 -5.73
CA VAL A 124 -8.88 1.13 -4.72
C VAL A 124 -9.97 2.12 -4.30
N ALA A 125 -9.62 3.40 -4.09
CA ALA A 125 -10.59 4.45 -3.82
C ALA A 125 -11.62 4.61 -4.96
N ALA A 126 -11.13 4.71 -6.21
CA ALA A 126 -11.97 4.86 -7.40
C ALA A 126 -12.92 3.66 -7.61
N SER A 127 -12.41 2.43 -7.52
CA SER A 127 -13.21 1.20 -7.65
C SER A 127 -14.24 1.06 -6.52
N SER A 128 -13.99 1.66 -5.36
CA SER A 128 -14.91 1.67 -4.23
C SER A 128 -16.07 2.68 -4.37
N GLY A 129 -16.20 3.42 -5.48
CA GLY A 129 -17.28 4.41 -5.66
C GLY A 129 -18.71 3.86 -5.53
N HIS A 130 -18.90 2.56 -5.74
CA HIS A 130 -20.18 1.86 -5.57
C HIS A 130 -20.10 0.72 -4.54
N PHE A 131 -19.32 0.91 -3.48
CA PHE A 131 -19.03 -0.09 -2.45
C PHE A 131 -20.28 -0.77 -1.86
N LEU A 132 -21.37 -0.02 -1.67
CA LEU A 132 -22.64 -0.54 -1.13
C LEU A 132 -23.30 -1.63 -2.01
N LEU A 133 -22.86 -1.81 -3.27
CA LEU A 133 -23.32 -2.91 -4.12
C LEU A 133 -22.74 -4.26 -3.68
N ILE A 134 -21.59 -4.29 -3.00
CA ILE A 134 -20.95 -5.53 -2.54
C ILE A 134 -21.88 -6.34 -1.61
N PRO A 135 -22.35 -5.80 -0.46
CA PRO A 135 -23.24 -6.56 0.42
C PRO A 135 -24.58 -6.87 -0.23
N LYS A 136 -25.08 -6.01 -1.13
CA LYS A 136 -26.32 -6.26 -1.89
C LYS A 136 -26.18 -7.46 -2.83
N ASN A 137 -25.14 -7.48 -3.65
CA ASN A 137 -24.87 -8.57 -4.58
C ASN A 137 -24.48 -9.87 -3.85
N ALA A 138 -23.86 -9.77 -2.68
CA ALA A 138 -23.55 -10.91 -1.83
C ALA A 138 -24.80 -11.55 -1.19
N ALA A 139 -25.87 -10.77 -0.96
CA ALA A 139 -27.15 -11.29 -0.49
C ALA A 139 -28.03 -11.83 -1.63
N GLY A 140 -27.84 -11.33 -2.85
CA GLY A 140 -28.55 -11.76 -4.06
C GLY A 140 -27.98 -13.01 -4.73
N SER A 141 -28.44 -13.26 -5.94
CA SER A 141 -28.09 -14.41 -6.77
C SER A 141 -27.18 -14.00 -7.95
N LYS A 142 -26.56 -14.98 -8.62
CA LYS A 142 -25.78 -14.69 -9.85
C LYS A 142 -26.69 -14.36 -11.04
N SER A 143 -27.92 -14.86 -11.03
CA SER A 143 -28.94 -14.59 -12.05
C SER A 143 -29.41 -13.14 -12.07
N ASP A 144 -29.19 -12.39 -10.98
CA ASP A 144 -29.57 -10.97 -10.89
C ASP A 144 -28.76 -10.08 -11.86
N GLY A 145 -27.68 -10.62 -12.44
CA GLY A 145 -26.86 -9.92 -13.43
C GLY A 145 -26.10 -8.73 -12.82
N THR A 146 -25.54 -7.89 -13.70
CA THR A 146 -24.79 -6.69 -13.30
C THR A 146 -25.75 -5.55 -12.93
N PRO A 147 -25.61 -4.92 -11.75
CA PRO A 147 -26.45 -3.79 -11.36
C PRO A 147 -26.27 -2.59 -12.30
N VAL A 148 -27.35 -1.86 -12.58
CA VAL A 148 -27.33 -0.67 -13.45
C VAL A 148 -26.43 0.44 -12.90
N GLN A 149 -26.29 0.53 -11.57
CA GLN A 149 -25.44 1.52 -10.92
C GLN A 149 -23.96 1.14 -10.92
N ALA A 150 -23.60 -0.10 -11.27
CA ALA A 150 -22.21 -0.52 -11.29
C ALA A 150 -21.48 0.13 -12.47
N TYR A 151 -20.17 0.34 -12.33
CA TYR A 151 -19.33 0.77 -13.45
C TYR A 151 -19.49 -0.18 -14.64
N SER A 152 -19.37 0.35 -15.87
CA SER A 152 -19.36 -0.46 -17.08
C SER A 152 -18.17 -1.44 -17.09
N SER A 153 -18.23 -2.47 -17.93
CA SER A 153 -17.13 -3.44 -18.02
C SER A 153 -15.84 -2.78 -18.44
N LEU A 154 -15.92 -1.78 -19.32
CA LEU A 154 -14.77 -1.01 -19.78
C LEU A 154 -14.12 -0.25 -18.63
N ILE A 155 -14.91 0.50 -17.85
CA ILE A 155 -14.38 1.26 -16.70
C ILE A 155 -13.80 0.31 -15.65
N GLY A 156 -14.49 -0.80 -15.35
CA GLY A 156 -13.99 -1.82 -14.43
C GLY A 156 -12.64 -2.40 -14.88
N ASN A 157 -12.50 -2.72 -16.16
CA ASN A 157 -11.24 -3.23 -16.72
C ASN A 157 -10.13 -2.16 -16.71
N CYS A 158 -10.46 -0.90 -17.01
CA CYS A 158 -9.50 0.21 -16.90
C CYS A 158 -8.99 0.38 -15.47
N LEU A 159 -9.86 0.28 -14.46
CA LEU A 159 -9.47 0.32 -13.06
C LEU A 159 -8.53 -0.84 -12.72
N ILE A 160 -8.82 -2.07 -13.15
CA ILE A 160 -7.92 -3.22 -12.90
C ILE A 160 -6.59 -3.06 -13.66
N ALA A 161 -6.60 -2.44 -14.85
CA ALA A 161 -5.41 -2.25 -15.67
C ALA A 161 -4.36 -1.34 -15.01
N VAL A 162 -4.77 -0.34 -14.22
CA VAL A 162 -3.83 0.60 -13.56
C VAL A 162 -2.79 -0.15 -12.68
N PRO A 163 -3.18 -0.91 -11.64
CA PRO A 163 -2.20 -1.64 -10.84
C PRO A 163 -1.46 -2.72 -11.63
N VAL A 164 -2.07 -3.30 -12.67
CA VAL A 164 -1.37 -4.26 -13.56
C VAL A 164 -0.22 -3.57 -14.30
N LEU A 165 -0.47 -2.42 -14.93
CA LEU A 165 0.54 -1.68 -15.68
C LEU A 165 1.66 -1.17 -14.78
N LEU A 166 1.32 -0.64 -13.60
CA LEU A 166 2.31 -0.19 -12.61
C LEU A 166 3.14 -1.35 -12.06
N THR A 167 2.53 -2.52 -11.85
CA THR A 167 3.25 -3.74 -11.46
C THR A 167 4.23 -4.18 -12.53
N LEU A 168 3.80 -4.21 -13.81
CA LEU A 168 4.68 -4.57 -14.92
C LEU A 168 5.84 -3.59 -15.06
N LEU A 169 5.57 -2.29 -14.98
CA LEU A 169 6.59 -1.24 -14.99
C LEU A 169 7.61 -1.44 -13.87
N GLY A 170 7.14 -1.53 -12.61
CA GLY A 170 8.00 -1.71 -11.45
C GLY A 170 8.79 -3.02 -11.48
N PHE A 171 8.21 -4.09 -12.01
CA PHE A 171 8.88 -5.38 -12.12
C PHE A 171 10.00 -5.33 -13.17
N ILE A 172 9.72 -4.82 -14.38
CA ILE A 172 10.75 -4.68 -15.42
C ILE A 172 11.88 -3.76 -14.93
N TRP A 173 11.54 -2.65 -14.28
CA TRP A 173 12.52 -1.70 -13.76
C TRP A 173 13.38 -2.31 -12.66
N SER A 174 12.78 -2.95 -11.65
CA SER A 174 13.55 -3.61 -10.57
C SER A 174 14.46 -4.71 -11.09
N ILE A 175 14.02 -5.55 -12.03
CA ILE A 175 14.88 -6.56 -12.67
C ILE A 175 16.02 -5.90 -13.45
N THR A 176 15.77 -4.78 -14.11
CA THR A 176 16.82 -4.04 -14.84
C THR A 176 17.89 -3.51 -13.87
N LEU A 177 17.50 -2.97 -12.72
CA LEU A 177 18.45 -2.55 -11.67
C LEU A 177 19.25 -3.73 -11.12
N LEU A 178 18.58 -4.85 -10.86
CA LEU A 178 19.21 -6.04 -10.29
C LEU A 178 20.14 -6.77 -11.27
N ARG A 179 20.12 -6.45 -12.58
CA ARG A 179 21.14 -6.94 -13.52
C ARG A 179 22.51 -6.30 -13.28
N SER A 180 22.54 -5.10 -12.70
CA SER A 180 23.76 -4.38 -12.30
C SER A 180 23.94 -4.42 -10.78
N ALA A 181 23.55 -5.54 -10.16
CA ALA A 181 23.57 -5.73 -8.70
C ALA A 181 24.98 -5.77 -8.09
N ASP A 182 26.03 -5.79 -8.91
CA ASP A 182 27.41 -5.55 -8.50
C ASP A 182 27.65 -4.11 -8.03
N ILE A 183 26.81 -3.16 -8.47
CA ILE A 183 26.83 -1.77 -8.05
C ILE A 183 25.88 -1.57 -6.86
N THR A 184 26.41 -1.19 -5.70
CA THR A 184 25.66 -1.13 -4.43
C THR A 184 24.34 -0.34 -4.51
N PRO A 185 24.28 0.90 -5.05
CA PRO A 185 23.01 1.61 -5.22
C PRO A 185 21.96 0.86 -6.06
N HIS A 186 22.38 0.15 -7.10
CA HIS A 186 21.49 -0.64 -7.95
C HIS A 186 20.95 -1.87 -7.21
N TYR A 187 21.81 -2.53 -6.42
CA TYR A 187 21.39 -3.62 -5.55
C TYR A 187 20.32 -3.17 -4.55
N VAL A 188 20.56 -2.06 -3.84
CA VAL A 188 19.63 -1.55 -2.82
C VAL A 188 18.32 -1.08 -3.46
N ALA A 189 18.40 -0.21 -4.47
CA ALA A 189 17.22 0.32 -5.15
C ALA A 189 16.40 -0.79 -5.83
N GLY A 190 17.07 -1.75 -6.48
CA GLY A 190 16.43 -2.87 -7.15
C GLY A 190 15.63 -3.76 -6.21
N HIS A 191 16.20 -4.12 -5.05
CA HIS A 191 15.52 -4.94 -4.05
C HIS A 191 14.33 -4.21 -3.42
N VAL A 192 14.50 -2.95 -3.00
CA VAL A 192 13.40 -2.19 -2.39
C VAL A 192 12.28 -1.94 -3.40
N LEU A 193 12.61 -1.55 -4.64
CA LEU A 193 11.62 -1.33 -5.70
C LEU A 193 10.86 -2.61 -6.05
N LEU A 194 11.52 -3.78 -6.03
CA LEU A 194 10.86 -5.07 -6.23
C LEU A 194 9.84 -5.37 -5.11
N GLY A 195 10.18 -5.08 -3.86
CA GLY A 195 9.24 -5.17 -2.73
C GLY A 195 8.05 -4.22 -2.85
N LEU A 196 8.29 -2.97 -3.25
CA LEU A 196 7.21 -2.00 -3.50
C LEU A 196 6.31 -2.45 -4.67
N THR A 197 6.91 -3.04 -5.70
CA THR A 197 6.19 -3.63 -6.84
C THR A 197 5.31 -4.82 -6.39
N ALA A 198 5.77 -5.64 -5.45
CA ALA A 198 4.96 -6.72 -4.89
C ALA A 198 3.69 -6.19 -4.20
N ILE A 199 3.75 -5.02 -3.56
CA ILE A 199 2.56 -4.35 -3.00
C ILE A 199 1.59 -3.94 -4.12
N CYS A 200 2.07 -3.32 -5.21
CA CYS A 200 1.25 -3.02 -6.39
C CYS A 200 0.58 -4.28 -6.95
N ALA A 201 1.33 -5.38 -7.04
CA ALA A 201 0.83 -6.67 -7.51
C ALA A 201 -0.27 -7.23 -6.59
N CYS A 202 -0.14 -7.06 -5.27
CA CYS A 202 -1.19 -7.44 -4.32
C CYS A 202 -2.46 -6.59 -4.48
N LEU A 203 -2.32 -5.30 -4.80
CA LEU A 203 -3.44 -4.38 -5.01
C LEU A 203 -4.25 -4.70 -6.26
N ILE A 204 -3.69 -5.40 -7.26
CA ILE A 204 -4.45 -5.95 -8.40
C ILE A 204 -5.61 -6.79 -7.87
N GLY A 205 -5.33 -7.71 -6.93
CA GLY A 205 -6.35 -8.61 -6.39
C GLY A 205 -7.42 -7.89 -5.58
N LEU A 206 -7.04 -6.83 -4.85
CA LEU A 206 -8.00 -6.01 -4.13
C LEU A 206 -8.93 -5.23 -5.07
N VAL A 207 -8.37 -4.55 -6.07
CA VAL A 207 -9.16 -3.79 -7.07
C VAL A 207 -10.06 -4.72 -7.87
N ALA A 208 -9.54 -5.85 -8.37
CA ALA A 208 -10.32 -6.83 -9.11
C ALA A 208 -11.48 -7.40 -8.28
N THR A 209 -11.22 -7.73 -7.01
CA THR A 209 -12.26 -8.19 -6.08
C THR A 209 -13.37 -7.15 -5.93
N ILE A 210 -13.04 -5.88 -5.69
CA ILE A 210 -14.04 -4.80 -5.54
C ILE A 210 -14.83 -4.60 -6.84
N VAL A 211 -14.16 -4.51 -7.99
CA VAL A 211 -14.79 -4.31 -9.30
C VAL A 211 -15.75 -5.45 -9.64
N HIS A 212 -15.31 -6.70 -9.48
CA HIS A 212 -16.15 -7.85 -9.83
C HIS A 212 -17.27 -8.10 -8.81
N GLN A 213 -17.07 -7.80 -7.53
CA GLN A 213 -18.14 -7.90 -6.53
C GLN A 213 -19.21 -6.82 -6.73
N THR A 214 -18.83 -5.56 -6.99
CA THR A 214 -19.79 -4.48 -7.29
C THR A 214 -20.56 -4.73 -8.59
N ARG A 215 -19.97 -5.39 -9.57
CA ARG A 215 -20.60 -5.80 -10.84
C ARG A 215 -21.36 -7.14 -10.78
N ASN A 216 -21.38 -7.84 -9.63
CA ASN A 216 -21.94 -9.19 -9.46
C ASN A 216 -21.34 -10.26 -10.41
N THR A 217 -20.10 -10.06 -10.86
CA THR A 217 -19.39 -11.01 -11.74
C THR A 217 -18.35 -11.86 -10.99
N PHE A 218 -18.11 -11.58 -9.71
CA PHE A 218 -17.18 -12.32 -8.86
C PHE A 218 -17.53 -13.82 -8.80
N SER A 219 -16.51 -14.68 -8.89
CA SER A 219 -16.68 -16.12 -9.04
C SER A 219 -16.00 -16.93 -7.94
N SER A 220 -16.41 -18.19 -7.76
CA SER A 220 -15.79 -19.11 -6.78
C SER A 220 -14.31 -19.41 -7.08
N LYS A 221 -13.91 -19.38 -8.37
CA LYS A 221 -12.49 -19.52 -8.74
C LYS A 221 -11.70 -18.29 -8.29
N GLU A 222 -12.27 -17.12 -8.54
CA GLU A 222 -11.67 -15.83 -8.20
C GLU A 222 -11.55 -15.62 -6.69
N HIS A 223 -12.50 -16.13 -5.91
CA HIS A 223 -12.46 -16.15 -4.44
C HIS A 223 -11.12 -16.63 -3.88
N TRP A 224 -10.61 -17.76 -4.40
CA TRP A 224 -9.35 -18.34 -3.93
C TRP A 224 -8.14 -17.76 -4.66
N LEU A 225 -8.29 -17.43 -5.95
CA LEU A 225 -7.19 -16.91 -6.78
C LEU A 225 -6.52 -15.71 -6.14
N TRP A 226 -7.29 -14.67 -5.80
CA TRP A 226 -6.71 -13.44 -5.24
C TRP A 226 -6.16 -13.63 -3.82
N CYS A 227 -6.76 -14.52 -3.04
CA CYS A 227 -6.26 -14.86 -1.72
C CYS A 227 -4.87 -15.52 -1.79
N TYR A 228 -4.73 -16.55 -2.63
CA TYR A 228 -3.45 -17.22 -2.84
C TYR A 228 -2.42 -16.31 -3.50
N TRP A 229 -2.84 -15.47 -4.44
CA TRP A 229 -1.97 -14.49 -5.09
C TRP A 229 -1.27 -13.57 -4.08
N VAL A 230 -2.02 -12.98 -3.16
CA VAL A 230 -1.47 -12.06 -2.15
C VAL A 230 -0.62 -12.80 -1.11
N ILE A 231 -1.03 -14.00 -0.68
CA ILE A 231 -0.22 -14.83 0.25
C ILE A 231 1.12 -15.19 -0.39
N PHE A 232 1.11 -15.62 -1.65
CA PHE A 232 2.30 -16.01 -2.40
C PHE A 232 3.28 -14.85 -2.55
N LEU A 233 2.80 -13.68 -2.98
CA LEU A 233 3.63 -12.49 -3.14
C LEU A 233 4.18 -11.99 -1.80
N GLY A 234 3.37 -11.97 -0.74
CA GLY A 234 3.83 -11.62 0.60
C GLY A 234 4.92 -12.56 1.10
N SER A 235 4.72 -13.88 0.92
CA SER A 235 5.70 -14.90 1.32
C SER A 235 7.01 -14.76 0.57
N ILE A 236 6.97 -14.58 -0.76
CA ILE A 236 8.17 -14.36 -1.57
C ILE A 236 8.92 -13.11 -1.14
N THR A 237 8.21 -12.02 -0.87
CA THR A 237 8.84 -10.75 -0.45
C THR A 237 9.56 -10.89 0.89
N VAL A 238 8.95 -11.58 1.86
CA VAL A 238 9.59 -11.90 3.14
C VAL A 238 10.82 -12.79 2.95
N LEU A 239 10.68 -13.88 2.18
CA LEU A 239 11.79 -14.80 1.91
C LEU A 239 12.94 -14.10 1.20
N GLN A 240 12.64 -13.18 0.27
CA GLN A 240 13.63 -12.37 -0.40
C GLN A 240 14.37 -11.45 0.58
N GLY A 241 13.65 -10.79 1.50
CA GLY A 241 14.28 -9.98 2.54
C GLY A 241 15.23 -10.80 3.43
N ILE A 242 14.81 -12.01 3.84
CA ILE A 242 15.67 -12.94 4.60
C ILE A 242 16.89 -13.34 3.78
N TYR A 243 16.72 -13.68 2.50
CA TYR A 243 17.82 -14.02 1.60
C TYR A 243 18.84 -12.87 1.46
N VAL A 244 18.36 -11.63 1.30
CA VAL A 244 19.23 -10.45 1.22
C VAL A 244 20.09 -10.31 2.49
N LEU A 245 19.50 -10.55 3.67
CA LEU A 245 20.22 -10.46 4.95
C LEU A 245 21.23 -11.60 5.17
N VAL A 246 20.88 -12.83 4.82
CA VAL A 246 21.71 -14.02 5.14
C VAL A 246 22.78 -14.29 4.08
N SER A 247 22.62 -13.76 2.86
CA SER A 247 23.51 -14.06 1.74
C SER A 247 24.90 -13.41 1.82
N SER A 248 25.10 -12.34 2.60
CA SER A 248 26.44 -11.88 3.04
C SER A 248 26.35 -10.82 4.13
N ASP A 249 27.45 -10.64 4.87
CA ASP A 249 27.58 -9.68 5.98
C ASP A 249 27.82 -8.23 5.53
N ALA A 250 27.51 -7.88 4.28
CA ALA A 250 27.74 -6.53 3.76
C ALA A 250 26.72 -5.55 4.35
N SER A 251 27.17 -4.47 4.99
CA SER A 251 26.31 -3.49 5.66
C SER A 251 25.23 -2.89 4.75
N ALA A 252 25.53 -2.69 3.47
CA ALA A 252 24.58 -2.18 2.47
C ALA A 252 23.36 -3.09 2.24
N ARG A 253 23.39 -4.35 2.68
CA ARG A 253 22.27 -5.30 2.57
C ARG A 253 21.28 -5.20 3.72
N LEU A 254 21.67 -4.58 4.84
CA LEU A 254 20.82 -4.45 6.03
C LEU A 254 19.53 -3.69 5.72
N ALA A 255 19.66 -2.50 5.13
CA ALA A 255 18.52 -1.66 4.77
C ALA A 255 17.51 -2.36 3.82
N PRO A 256 17.91 -2.81 2.61
CA PRO A 256 16.96 -3.46 1.70
C PRO A 256 16.38 -4.76 2.26
N GLY A 257 17.18 -5.56 2.98
CA GLY A 257 16.72 -6.82 3.56
C GLY A 257 15.65 -6.64 4.64
N ILE A 258 15.88 -5.73 5.60
CA ILE A 258 14.91 -5.41 6.65
C ILE A 258 13.64 -4.79 6.05
N ILE A 259 13.79 -3.82 5.15
CA ILE A 259 12.66 -3.15 4.51
C ILE A 259 11.81 -4.18 3.74
N LEU A 260 12.42 -5.10 2.99
CA LEU A 260 11.69 -6.16 2.27
C LEU A 260 10.84 -7.04 3.19
N ILE A 261 11.36 -7.44 4.35
CA ILE A 261 10.57 -8.21 5.33
C ILE A 261 9.32 -7.42 5.74
N CYS A 262 9.47 -6.13 6.07
CA CYS A 262 8.35 -5.27 6.43
C CYS A 262 7.36 -5.05 5.28
N LEU A 263 7.84 -4.87 4.04
CA LEU A 263 6.98 -4.75 2.86
C LEU A 263 6.18 -6.05 2.63
N GLY A 264 6.79 -7.21 2.83
CA GLY A 264 6.09 -8.51 2.79
C GLY A 264 4.99 -8.62 3.86
N MET A 265 5.23 -8.09 5.06
CA MET A 265 4.19 -8.01 6.10
C MET A 265 3.05 -7.04 5.73
N ILE A 266 3.34 -5.96 4.98
CA ILE A 266 2.31 -5.08 4.41
C ILE A 266 1.47 -5.81 3.36
N CYS A 267 2.06 -6.69 2.55
CA CYS A 267 1.28 -7.56 1.65
C CYS A 267 0.27 -8.42 2.43
N TYR A 268 0.63 -8.95 3.61
CA TYR A 268 -0.34 -9.65 4.48
C TYR A 268 -1.43 -8.71 5.05
N SER A 269 -1.10 -7.45 5.31
CA SER A 269 -2.11 -6.43 5.66
C SER A 269 -3.10 -6.16 4.50
N ILE A 270 -2.68 -6.32 3.24
CA ILE A 270 -3.58 -6.26 2.08
C ILE A 270 -4.41 -7.55 1.98
N PHE A 271 -3.79 -8.71 2.21
CA PHE A 271 -4.48 -10.01 2.25
C PHE A 271 -5.70 -9.96 3.17
N SER A 272 -5.59 -9.33 4.35
CA SER A 272 -6.71 -9.17 5.28
C SER A 272 -7.98 -8.57 4.62
N LYS A 273 -7.82 -7.60 3.70
CA LYS A 273 -8.92 -6.94 2.98
C LYS A 273 -9.51 -7.82 1.89
N VAL A 274 -8.64 -8.45 1.11
CA VAL A 274 -9.03 -9.39 0.04
C VAL A 274 -9.80 -10.56 0.64
N TRP A 275 -9.27 -11.12 1.73
CA TRP A 275 -9.90 -12.21 2.48
C TRP A 275 -11.25 -11.81 3.07
N LEU A 276 -11.35 -10.62 3.68
CA LEU A 276 -12.63 -10.11 4.21
C LEU A 276 -13.69 -10.02 3.13
N LEU A 277 -13.37 -9.42 1.98
CA LEU A 277 -14.30 -9.30 0.86
C LEU A 277 -14.67 -10.68 0.29
N ALA A 278 -13.72 -11.61 0.22
CA ALA A 278 -13.99 -12.98 -0.19
C ALA A 278 -14.95 -13.69 0.79
N LEU A 279 -14.79 -13.48 2.10
CA LEU A 279 -15.65 -14.07 3.13
C LEU A 279 -17.06 -13.48 3.17
N VAL A 280 -17.22 -12.18 2.91
CA VAL A 280 -18.54 -11.52 2.86
C VAL A 280 -19.35 -11.99 1.64
N TRP A 281 -18.67 -12.42 0.57
CA TRP A 281 -19.34 -12.90 -0.63
C TRP A 281 -20.13 -14.19 -0.38
N ARG A 282 -21.46 -14.06 -0.32
CA ARG A 282 -22.44 -15.16 -0.22
C ARG A 282 -22.27 -16.08 0.99
N ARG A 283 -21.50 -15.67 2.00
CA ARG A 283 -21.29 -16.41 3.24
C ARG A 283 -21.41 -15.47 4.44
N THR A 284 -21.77 -16.04 5.58
CA THR A 284 -21.72 -15.38 6.89
C THR A 284 -20.70 -16.12 7.73
N CYS A 285 -19.52 -15.54 7.95
CA CYS A 285 -18.47 -16.13 8.79
C CYS A 285 -18.17 -15.22 9.99
N SER A 286 -18.22 -15.79 11.20
CA SER A 286 -17.85 -15.10 12.44
C SER A 286 -16.37 -14.66 12.49
N LEU A 287 -15.53 -15.24 11.62
CA LEU A 287 -14.10 -14.93 11.52
C LEU A 287 -13.82 -13.50 11.00
N ALA A 288 -14.80 -12.82 10.40
CA ALA A 288 -14.67 -11.45 9.93
C ALA A 288 -14.23 -10.47 11.05
N ASN A 289 -14.71 -10.70 12.28
CA ASN A 289 -14.49 -9.82 13.43
C ASN A 289 -13.05 -9.83 13.98
N ARG A 290 -12.16 -10.73 13.50
CA ARG A 290 -10.75 -10.80 13.93
C ARG A 290 -9.75 -10.37 12.86
N ILE A 291 -10.23 -10.06 11.65
CA ILE A 291 -9.40 -9.63 10.52
C ILE A 291 -8.70 -8.27 10.74
N PRO A 292 -9.30 -7.28 11.43
CA PRO A 292 -8.61 -6.02 11.73
C PRO A 292 -7.31 -6.17 12.53
N MET A 293 -7.08 -7.32 13.18
CA MET A 293 -5.86 -7.54 13.96
C MET A 293 -4.60 -7.67 13.09
N ILE A 294 -4.70 -8.12 11.84
CA ILE A 294 -3.50 -8.34 11.00
C ILE A 294 -2.73 -7.03 10.76
N PRO A 295 -3.35 -5.92 10.30
CA PRO A 295 -2.63 -4.65 10.17
C PRO A 295 -2.10 -4.09 11.49
N VAL A 296 -2.75 -4.38 12.63
CA VAL A 296 -2.27 -3.98 13.96
C VAL A 296 -0.98 -4.72 14.29
N PHE A 297 -0.93 -6.04 14.07
CA PHE A 297 0.30 -6.82 14.27
C PHE A 297 1.43 -6.32 13.36
N THR A 298 1.15 -6.06 12.08
CA THR A 298 2.15 -5.51 11.17
C THR A 298 2.64 -4.13 11.61
N CYS A 299 1.73 -3.25 12.07
CA CYS A 299 2.08 -1.94 12.60
C CYS A 299 3.01 -2.06 13.81
N LEU A 300 2.62 -2.86 14.81
CA LEU A 300 3.42 -3.07 16.01
C LEU A 300 4.78 -3.70 15.68
N PHE A 301 4.82 -4.66 14.76
CA PHE A 301 6.07 -5.25 14.28
C PHE A 301 6.99 -4.19 13.69
N CYS A 302 6.50 -3.33 12.80
CA CYS A 302 7.29 -2.23 12.23
C CYS A 302 7.78 -1.25 13.30
N LEU A 303 6.94 -0.84 14.24
CA LEU A 303 7.29 0.16 15.27
C LEU A 303 8.27 -0.40 16.32
N PHE A 304 8.06 -1.62 16.80
CA PHE A 304 9.01 -2.24 17.74
C PHE A 304 10.34 -2.54 17.04
N LEU A 305 10.32 -3.10 15.83
CA LEU A 305 11.55 -3.32 15.07
C LEU A 305 12.28 -2.00 14.80
N ALA A 306 11.57 -0.93 14.41
CA ALA A 306 12.16 0.39 14.26
C ALA A 306 12.87 0.88 15.53
N SER A 307 12.27 0.66 16.71
CA SER A 307 12.90 1.06 17.98
C SER A 307 14.20 0.32 18.27
N PHE A 308 14.24 -1.01 18.06
CA PHE A 308 15.49 -1.78 18.20
C PHE A 308 16.55 -1.34 17.19
N LEU A 309 16.16 -1.12 15.93
CA LEU A 309 17.09 -0.66 14.89
C LEU A 309 17.61 0.76 15.16
N ALA A 310 16.81 1.61 15.80
CA ALA A 310 17.24 2.96 16.18
C ALA A 310 18.35 2.92 17.24
N GLU A 311 18.29 1.98 18.19
CA GLU A 311 19.40 1.75 19.14
C GLU A 311 20.64 1.20 18.43
N MET A 312 20.46 0.24 17.52
CA MET A 312 21.58 -0.29 16.72
C MET A 312 22.22 0.78 15.83
N ALA A 313 21.42 1.72 15.31
CA ALA A 313 21.88 2.82 14.48
C ALA A 313 22.84 3.78 15.19
N GLN A 314 22.89 3.77 16.53
CA GLN A 314 23.91 4.52 17.29
C GLN A 314 25.32 3.93 17.12
N THR A 315 25.40 2.64 16.78
CA THR A 315 26.66 1.91 16.62
C THR A 315 27.01 1.61 15.17
N ASP A 316 26.00 1.39 14.31
CA ASP A 316 26.19 1.09 12.90
C ASP A 316 25.11 1.79 12.05
N MET A 317 25.57 2.74 11.22
CA MET A 317 24.72 3.55 10.35
C MET A 317 23.94 2.72 9.31
N GLY A 318 24.33 1.47 9.04
CA GLY A 318 23.57 0.56 8.17
C GLY A 318 22.13 0.31 8.65
N TYR A 319 21.87 0.46 9.97
CA TYR A 319 20.53 0.34 10.55
C TYR A 319 19.74 1.65 10.57
N PHE A 320 20.37 2.78 10.24
CA PHE A 320 19.72 4.09 10.32
C PHE A 320 18.53 4.18 9.36
N ILE A 321 18.73 3.94 8.06
CA ILE A 321 17.67 4.00 7.04
C ILE A 321 16.47 3.11 7.42
N PRO A 322 16.64 1.79 7.68
CA PRO A 322 15.50 0.94 8.01
C PRO A 322 14.84 1.36 9.32
N SER A 323 15.58 1.83 10.33
CA SER A 323 14.96 2.31 11.59
C SER A 323 13.94 3.43 11.36
N ARG A 324 14.27 4.40 10.49
CA ARG A 324 13.40 5.55 10.19
C ARG A 324 12.26 5.17 9.27
N VAL A 325 12.56 4.46 8.17
CA VAL A 325 11.55 4.06 7.18
C VAL A 325 10.49 3.17 7.81
N LEU A 326 10.85 2.26 8.73
CA LEU A 326 9.90 1.39 9.41
C LEU A 326 8.92 2.16 10.31
N VAL A 327 9.29 3.32 10.88
CA VAL A 327 8.34 4.19 11.60
C VAL A 327 7.24 4.68 10.64
N GLY A 328 7.64 5.17 9.47
CA GLY A 328 6.69 5.59 8.43
C GLY A 328 5.83 4.44 7.90
N LEU A 329 6.42 3.26 7.68
CA LEU A 329 5.66 2.06 7.30
C LEU A 329 4.69 1.64 8.41
N GLY A 330 5.06 1.79 9.68
CA GLY A 330 4.17 1.60 10.83
C GLY A 330 2.97 2.55 10.79
N ALA A 331 3.20 3.83 10.50
CA ALA A 331 2.13 4.80 10.30
C ALA A 331 1.19 4.36 9.15
N VAL A 332 1.72 3.96 8.00
CA VAL A 332 0.93 3.38 6.89
C VAL A 332 0.15 2.14 7.34
N CYS A 333 0.74 1.22 8.09
CA CYS A 333 0.04 0.03 8.59
C CYS A 333 -1.11 0.38 9.56
N PHE A 334 -0.93 1.38 10.40
CA PHE A 334 -1.99 1.88 11.27
C PHE A 334 -3.16 2.48 10.48
N THR A 335 -2.87 3.17 9.37
CA THR A 335 -3.95 3.59 8.45
C THR A 335 -4.62 2.41 7.76
N LEU A 336 -3.89 1.33 7.43
CA LEU A 336 -4.48 0.13 6.85
C LEU A 336 -5.43 -0.58 7.83
N PHE A 337 -5.19 -0.48 9.15
CA PHE A 337 -6.13 -0.92 10.18
C PHE A 337 -7.44 -0.14 10.13
N SER A 338 -7.39 1.19 10.04
CA SER A 338 -8.63 2.00 9.94
C SER A 338 -9.44 1.61 8.71
N ILE A 339 -8.79 1.33 7.57
CA ILE A 339 -9.48 0.87 6.35
C ILE A 339 -10.14 -0.49 6.54
N VAL A 340 -9.48 -1.49 7.15
CA VAL A 340 -10.12 -2.81 7.39
C VAL A 340 -11.33 -2.65 8.29
N SER A 341 -11.24 -1.84 9.35
CA SER A 341 -12.35 -1.58 10.26
C SER A 341 -13.54 -0.92 9.55
N ILE A 342 -13.28 0.00 8.61
CA ILE A 342 -14.34 0.59 7.76
C ILE A 342 -14.96 -0.47 6.84
N LEU A 343 -14.14 -1.30 6.19
CA LEU A 343 -14.60 -2.33 5.26
C LEU A 343 -15.48 -3.37 5.96
N GLU A 344 -15.08 -3.80 7.16
CA GLU A 344 -15.86 -4.69 8.01
C GLU A 344 -17.23 -4.07 8.34
N ALA A 345 -17.23 -2.84 8.86
CA ALA A 345 -18.46 -2.12 9.19
C ALA A 345 -19.38 -1.89 7.98
N GLY A 346 -18.80 -1.72 6.78
CA GLY A 346 -19.55 -1.51 5.55
C GLY A 346 -20.03 -2.77 4.84
N SER A 347 -19.40 -3.90 5.13
CA SER A 347 -19.71 -5.19 4.51
C SER A 347 -20.63 -6.06 5.38
N ALA A 348 -20.82 -5.71 6.65
CA ALA A 348 -21.75 -6.36 7.54
C ALA A 348 -23.19 -6.24 7.02
N LYS A 349 -23.92 -7.38 6.98
CA LYS A 349 -25.36 -7.39 6.67
C LYS A 349 -26.10 -6.67 7.79
N LYS A 350 -26.89 -5.66 7.43
CA LYS A 350 -27.85 -5.04 8.35
C LYS A 350 -29.08 -5.89 8.50
#